data_AF-A0A5C4SWT3-F1
#
_entry.id   AF-A0A5C4SWT3-F1
#
_cell.length_a   1.000
_cell.length_b   1.000
_cell.length_c   1.000
_cell.angle_alpha   90.00
_cell.angle_beta   90.00
_cell.angle_gamma   90.00
#
_symmetry.space_group_name_H-M   'P 1'
#
loop_
_entity.id
_entity.type
_entity.pdbx_description
1 polymer ?
#
loop_
_entity_poly.entity_id
_entity_poly.type
_entity_poly.pdbx_seq_one_letter_code
_entity_poly.pdbx_strand_id
1 'polypeptide(L)'
;MPFIASPPPPVPAALAQPASSRRSADSATGRSTNLGHGETPAFRPGPTAWPRPPACLPAALLDRPPSEARVTVAGLVILRQRPGTAKGVIFLTLEDETGVVNIIVWRKIYERFRRAVIAGRLLRVTGKLQRADGVIHVIAEQIEDISPMLDLLLAEQSREDDPAFAPPPDMG
;
A
#
# COMPACT_ATOMS: atom_id res chain seq x y z
N MET A 1 -26.17 -1.62 -16.60
CA MET A 1 -26.00 -0.29 -15.98
C MET A 1 -24.61 -0.25 -15.35
N PRO A 2 -23.64 0.51 -15.87
CA PRO A 2 -22.32 0.56 -15.25
C PRO A 2 -22.41 1.35 -13.93
N PHE A 3 -21.85 0.80 -12.87
CA PHE A 3 -21.72 1.45 -11.57
C PHE A 3 -20.63 2.52 -11.71
N ILE A 4 -21.01 3.77 -11.96
CA ILE A 4 -20.07 4.90 -11.93
C ILE A 4 -19.73 5.13 -10.46
N ALA A 5 -18.56 4.68 -10.03
CA ALA A 5 -18.01 5.05 -8.73
C ALA A 5 -17.96 6.58 -8.67
N SER A 6 -18.69 7.16 -7.72
CA SER A 6 -18.67 8.61 -7.49
C SER A 6 -17.22 9.06 -7.27
N PRO A 7 -16.78 10.19 -7.87
CA PRO A 7 -15.43 10.69 -7.61
C PRO A 7 -15.24 10.90 -6.11
N PRO A 8 -14.08 10.54 -5.54
CA PRO A 8 -13.83 10.76 -4.12
C PRO A 8 -14.03 12.24 -3.78
N PRO A 9 -14.61 12.56 -2.60
CA PRO A 9 -14.86 13.94 -2.22
C PRO A 9 -13.55 14.75 -2.24
N PRO A 10 -13.59 16.04 -2.60
CA PRO A 10 -12.41 16.89 -2.56
C PRO A 10 -11.84 16.91 -1.15
N VAL A 11 -10.58 16.48 -1.03
CA VAL A 11 -9.85 16.50 0.25
C VAL A 11 -9.82 17.95 0.78
N PRO A 12 -10.25 18.21 2.02
CA PRO A 12 -10.23 19.57 2.55
C PRO A 12 -8.81 20.11 2.59
N ALA A 13 -8.68 21.41 2.31
CA ALA A 13 -7.42 22.15 2.31
C ALA A 13 -6.64 22.09 3.65
N ALA A 14 -7.22 21.52 4.71
CA ALA A 14 -6.61 21.37 6.03
C ALA A 14 -5.44 20.37 6.09
N LEU A 15 -5.29 19.48 5.11
CA LEU A 15 -4.14 18.55 4.99
C LEU A 15 -2.84 19.21 4.48
N ALA A 16 -2.81 20.54 4.36
CA ALA A 16 -1.75 21.29 3.69
C ALA A 16 -0.64 21.87 4.59
N GLN A 17 -0.29 21.26 5.74
CA GLN A 17 0.88 21.69 6.52
C GLN A 17 1.61 20.52 7.23
N PRO A 18 2.94 20.36 7.08
CA PRO A 18 3.73 19.52 7.97
C PRO A 18 4.09 20.32 9.24
N ALA A 19 3.47 19.99 10.37
CA ALA A 19 3.90 20.50 11.67
C ALA A 19 5.05 19.65 12.21
N SER A 20 6.21 20.28 12.41
CA SER A 20 7.38 19.73 13.07
C SER A 20 7.40 20.10 14.55
N SER A 21 7.44 19.13 15.46
CA SER A 21 8.09 19.28 16.78
C SER A 21 8.26 17.95 17.52
N ARG A 22 9.40 17.86 18.24
CA ARG A 22 9.97 16.74 19.03
C ARG A 22 9.26 16.57 20.39
N ARG A 23 9.25 15.35 20.98
CA ARG A 23 10.15 14.91 22.09
C ARG A 23 9.86 13.48 22.65
N SER A 24 10.96 12.80 23.04
CA SER A 24 11.23 11.82 24.15
C SER A 24 10.08 11.02 24.80
N ALA A 25 10.08 9.68 24.80
CA ALA A 25 10.90 8.72 25.59
C ALA A 25 10.47 8.60 27.06
N ASP A 26 9.98 7.42 27.47
CA ASP A 26 10.33 6.80 28.76
C ASP A 26 9.95 5.31 28.83
N SER A 27 10.68 4.61 29.70
CA SER A 27 10.94 3.17 29.75
C SER A 27 10.52 2.52 31.09
N ALA A 28 10.46 1.17 31.11
CA ALA A 28 10.65 0.21 32.23
C ALA A 28 9.49 -0.81 32.35
N THR A 29 9.72 -2.12 32.09
CA THR A 29 10.28 -3.19 32.96
C THR A 29 9.27 -3.80 33.93
N GLY A 30 8.94 -5.07 33.72
CA GLY A 30 8.20 -5.91 34.67
C GLY A 30 8.34 -7.39 34.32
N ARG A 31 9.07 -8.12 35.17
CA ARG A 31 9.45 -9.53 35.07
C ARG A 31 8.39 -10.37 35.81
N SER A 32 7.90 -11.47 35.25
CA SER A 32 7.48 -12.62 36.07
C SER A 32 7.29 -13.91 35.26
N THR A 33 7.72 -15.00 35.87
CA THR A 33 7.81 -16.39 35.41
C THR A 33 6.50 -17.16 35.62
N ASN A 34 6.21 -18.15 34.77
CA ASN A 34 5.81 -19.50 35.20
C ASN A 34 5.81 -20.50 34.03
N LEU A 35 6.30 -21.72 34.32
CA LEU A 35 6.29 -22.90 33.45
C LEU A 35 4.91 -23.58 33.44
N GLY A 36 4.52 -24.15 32.29
CA GLY A 36 3.41 -25.09 32.20
C GLY A 36 2.99 -25.44 30.77
N HIS A 37 3.32 -26.66 30.36
CA HIS A 37 2.64 -27.54 29.40
C HIS A 37 2.24 -27.03 27.99
N GLY A 38 3.06 -27.42 27.00
CA GLY A 38 2.61 -28.17 25.81
C GLY A 38 1.40 -27.67 25.00
N GLU A 39 1.25 -26.37 24.79
CA GLU A 39 0.37 -25.83 23.75
C GLU A 39 1.21 -25.43 22.54
N THR A 40 0.79 -25.82 21.33
CA THR A 40 1.26 -25.22 20.08
C THR A 40 1.19 -23.70 20.26
N PRO A 41 2.27 -22.92 20.02
CA PRO A 41 2.27 -21.52 20.38
C PRO A 41 1.17 -20.79 19.61
N ALA A 42 0.07 -20.50 20.30
CA ALA A 42 -0.93 -19.58 19.83
C ALA A 42 -0.19 -18.28 19.52
N PHE A 43 -0.29 -17.81 18.28
CA PHE A 43 0.23 -16.51 17.89
C PHE A 43 -0.33 -15.46 18.87
N ARG A 44 0.49 -15.03 19.82
CA ARG A 44 0.21 -13.91 20.70
C ARG A 44 0.78 -12.68 20.01
N PRO A 45 0.00 -11.92 19.24
CA PRO A 45 0.53 -10.72 18.62
C PRO A 45 1.07 -9.82 19.72
N GLY A 46 2.36 -9.53 19.67
CA GLY A 46 2.96 -8.46 20.46
C GLY A 46 2.35 -7.10 20.08
N PRO A 47 2.81 -6.00 20.71
CA PRO A 47 2.17 -4.66 20.65
C PRO A 47 2.03 -3.96 19.28
N THR A 48 2.11 -4.66 18.14
CA THR A 48 1.57 -4.18 16.87
C THR A 48 0.96 -5.31 16.05
N ALA A 49 -0.36 -5.28 15.90
CA ALA A 49 -1.16 -6.24 15.14
C ALA A 49 -1.10 -6.05 13.60
N TRP A 50 -0.11 -5.34 13.06
CA TRP A 50 -0.07 -4.97 11.64
C TRP A 50 1.38 -4.93 11.06
N PRO A 51 1.59 -5.31 9.77
CA PRO A 51 2.90 -5.32 9.10
C PRO A 51 3.60 -3.96 9.03
N ARG A 52 4.89 -3.90 9.38
CA ARG A 52 5.72 -2.68 9.28
C ARG A 52 6.55 -2.67 7.99
N PRO A 53 6.92 -1.47 7.46
CA PRO A 53 7.90 -1.36 6.39
C PRO A 53 9.17 -2.19 6.69
N PRO A 54 9.69 -2.94 5.70
CA PRO A 54 9.34 -2.94 4.28
C PRO A 54 8.16 -3.86 3.90
N ALA A 55 7.55 -4.58 4.86
CA ALA A 55 6.42 -5.44 4.58
C ALA A 55 5.17 -4.61 4.22
N CYS A 56 4.46 -5.03 3.19
CA CYS A 56 3.24 -4.37 2.75
C CYS A 56 2.09 -4.69 3.71
N LEU A 57 1.36 -3.65 4.10
CA LEU A 57 0.10 -3.70 4.82
C LEU A 57 -1.03 -3.84 3.80
N PRO A 58 -1.87 -4.90 3.88
CA PRO A 58 -3.06 -5.02 3.04
C PRO A 58 -4.03 -3.85 3.24
N ALA A 59 -4.74 -3.46 2.17
CA ALA A 59 -5.69 -2.36 2.20
C ALA A 59 -6.74 -2.51 3.33
N ALA A 60 -7.26 -3.72 3.55
CA ALA A 60 -8.24 -4.00 4.59
C ALA A 60 -7.74 -3.78 6.03
N LEU A 61 -6.42 -3.65 6.24
CA LEU A 61 -5.82 -3.43 7.56
C LEU A 61 -5.34 -1.99 7.78
N LEU A 62 -5.63 -1.07 6.86
CA LEU A 62 -5.26 0.35 6.99
C LEU A 62 -5.90 1.04 8.20
N ASP A 63 -6.95 0.46 8.79
CA ASP A 63 -7.57 0.96 10.01
C ASP A 63 -6.73 0.68 11.27
N ARG A 64 -5.83 -0.31 11.24
CA ARG A 64 -5.06 -0.77 12.42
C ARG A 64 -3.90 0.14 12.83
N PRO A 65 -3.05 0.67 11.92
CA PRO A 65 -1.97 1.56 12.30
C PRO A 65 -2.49 2.84 12.96
N PRO A 66 -1.82 3.38 13.99
CA PRO A 66 -2.17 4.72 14.50
C PRO A 66 -1.97 5.78 13.39
N SER A 67 -2.59 6.95 13.55
CA SER A 67 -2.34 8.07 12.62
C SER A 67 -0.86 8.45 12.63
N GLU A 68 -0.37 8.97 11.51
CA GLU A 68 1.04 9.28 11.25
C GLU A 68 1.98 8.05 11.26
N ALA A 69 1.46 6.84 11.44
CA ALA A 69 2.26 5.63 11.33
C ALA A 69 2.84 5.50 9.92
N ARG A 70 4.11 5.13 9.85
CA ARG A 70 4.77 4.81 8.59
C ARG A 70 4.41 3.38 8.15
N VAL A 71 3.83 3.25 6.97
CA VAL A 71 3.35 2.00 6.38
C VAL A 71 3.93 1.83 4.98
N THR A 72 4.00 0.58 4.52
CA THR A 72 4.26 0.26 3.12
C THR A 72 3.00 -0.42 2.58
N VAL A 73 2.58 -0.07 1.38
CA VAL A 73 1.45 -0.70 0.67
C VAL A 73 1.91 -1.05 -0.73
N ALA A 74 1.27 -2.03 -1.36
CA ALA A 74 1.49 -2.33 -2.77
C ALA A 74 0.16 -2.63 -3.43
N GLY A 75 0.02 -2.26 -4.70
CA GLY A 75 -1.21 -2.51 -5.44
C GLY A 75 -1.14 -2.03 -6.89
N LEU A 76 -2.08 -2.50 -7.68
CA LEU A 76 -2.28 -2.08 -9.07
C LEU A 76 -2.77 -0.64 -9.09
N VAL A 77 -2.22 0.19 -9.96
CA VAL A 77 -2.65 1.57 -10.05
C VAL A 77 -3.89 1.68 -10.93
N ILE A 78 -5.04 1.89 -10.31
CA ILE A 78 -6.34 1.97 -11.00
C ILE A 78 -6.70 3.39 -11.44
N LEU A 79 -6.22 4.42 -10.73
CA LEU A 79 -6.58 5.81 -11.00
C LEU A 79 -5.43 6.78 -10.73
N ARG A 80 -5.34 7.82 -11.57
CA ARG A 80 -4.44 8.96 -11.42
C ARG A 80 -5.21 10.24 -11.60
N GLN A 81 -5.14 11.13 -10.62
CA GLN A 81 -5.77 12.43 -10.71
C GLN A 81 -4.78 13.54 -10.36
N ARG A 82 -4.82 14.60 -11.15
CA ARG A 82 -4.09 15.84 -10.90
C ARG A 82 -5.06 17.01 -11.02
N PRO A 83 -5.81 17.33 -9.95
CA PRO A 83 -6.76 18.43 -9.98
C PRO A 83 -6.04 19.74 -10.33
N GLY A 84 -6.60 20.52 -11.27
CA GLY A 84 -6.00 21.79 -11.69
C GLY A 84 -5.88 22.83 -10.56
N THR A 85 -6.70 22.69 -9.52
CA THR A 85 -6.76 23.57 -8.35
C THR A 85 -5.82 23.14 -7.20
N ALA A 86 -5.28 21.92 -7.23
CA ALA A 86 -4.40 21.40 -6.18
C ALA A 86 -2.94 21.73 -6.53
N LYS A 87 -2.26 22.51 -5.66
CA LYS A 87 -0.89 23.07 -5.83
C LYS A 87 0.22 22.02 -6.09
N GLY A 88 0.19 21.35 -7.24
CA GLY A 88 1.14 20.29 -7.60
C GLY A 88 0.94 18.98 -6.85
N VAL A 89 -0.28 18.68 -6.39
CA VAL A 89 -0.62 17.40 -5.75
C VAL A 89 -1.14 16.42 -6.79
N ILE A 90 -0.72 15.16 -6.69
CA ILE A 90 -1.22 14.05 -7.47
C ILE A 90 -1.86 13.05 -6.51
N PHE A 91 -3.02 12.53 -6.89
CA PHE A 91 -3.70 11.44 -6.21
C PHE A 91 -3.54 10.17 -7.03
N LEU A 92 -3.12 9.10 -6.37
CA LEU A 92 -3.16 7.74 -6.93
C LEU A 92 -4.15 6.92 -6.14
N THR A 93 -4.86 6.03 -6.81
CA THR A 93 -5.58 4.94 -6.15
C THR A 93 -4.91 3.65 -6.53
N LEU A 94 -4.45 2.91 -5.53
CA LEU A 94 -3.94 1.55 -5.68
C LEU A 94 -5.05 0.56 -5.29
N GLU A 95 -5.01 -0.63 -5.86
CA GLU A 95 -5.92 -1.73 -5.52
C GLU A 95 -5.12 -3.01 -5.27
N ASP A 96 -5.43 -3.68 -4.17
CA ASP A 96 -5.06 -5.07 -3.89
C ASP A 96 -6.35 -5.91 -3.76
N GLU A 97 -6.21 -7.22 -3.56
CA GLU A 97 -7.34 -8.13 -3.43
C GLU A 97 -8.25 -7.85 -2.22
N THR A 98 -7.78 -7.04 -1.26
CA THR A 98 -8.48 -6.69 -0.03
C THR A 98 -9.13 -5.31 -0.08
N GLY A 99 -8.85 -4.51 -1.11
CA GLY A 99 -9.51 -3.23 -1.36
C GLY A 99 -8.59 -2.15 -1.95
N VAL A 100 -9.01 -0.89 -1.77
CA VAL A 100 -8.33 0.27 -2.37
C VAL A 100 -7.49 1.05 -1.36
N VAL A 101 -6.39 1.62 -1.82
CA VAL A 101 -5.51 2.50 -1.05
C VAL A 101 -5.37 3.85 -1.74
N ASN A 102 -5.76 4.92 -1.05
CA ASN A 102 -5.63 6.29 -1.56
C ASN A 102 -4.26 6.85 -1.22
N ILE A 103 -3.49 7.23 -2.23
CA ILE A 103 -2.13 7.78 -2.08
C ILE A 103 -2.14 9.27 -2.45
N ILE A 104 -1.55 10.08 -1.59
CA ILE A 104 -1.29 11.50 -1.87
C ILE A 104 0.20 11.67 -2.18
N VAL A 105 0.49 12.20 -3.37
CA VAL A 105 1.84 12.46 -3.84
C VAL A 105 2.03 13.97 -4.00
N TRP A 106 2.79 14.55 -3.08
CA TRP A 106 3.17 15.96 -3.14
C TRP A 106 4.19 16.22 -4.25
N ARG A 107 4.21 17.46 -4.76
CA ARG A 107 5.10 17.90 -5.85
C ARG A 107 6.54 17.41 -5.71
N LYS A 108 7.15 17.59 -4.53
CA LYS A 108 8.54 17.19 -4.26
C LYS A 108 8.77 15.68 -4.45
N ILE A 109 7.81 14.86 -4.03
CA ILE A 109 7.86 13.40 -4.14
C ILE A 109 7.61 13.00 -5.59
N TYR A 110 6.64 13.62 -6.26
CA TYR A 110 6.39 13.41 -7.69
C TYR A 110 7.63 13.74 -8.53
N GLU A 111 8.28 14.88 -8.31
CA GLU A 111 9.48 15.26 -9.05
C GLU A 111 10.60 14.22 -8.88
N ARG A 112 10.74 13.64 -7.68
CA ARG A 112 11.72 12.58 -7.41
C ARG A 112 11.37 11.24 -8.06
N PHE A 113 10.09 10.85 -8.05
CA PHE A 113 9.62 9.53 -8.51
C PHE A 113 8.78 9.62 -9.78
N ARG A 114 9.04 10.61 -10.64
CA ARG A 114 8.20 10.98 -11.78
C ARG A 114 7.84 9.80 -12.68
N ARG A 115 8.84 8.96 -13.01
CA ARG A 115 8.65 7.80 -13.89
C ARG A 115 7.66 6.80 -13.29
N ALA A 116 7.85 6.43 -12.02
CA ALA A 116 6.97 5.49 -11.33
C ALA A 116 5.54 6.04 -11.22
N VAL A 117 5.38 7.32 -10.86
CA VAL A 117 4.06 7.95 -10.73
C VAL A 117 3.31 8.00 -12.06
N ILE A 118 3.98 8.32 -13.17
CA ILE A 118 3.35 8.43 -14.48
C ILE A 118 3.04 7.06 -15.09
N ALA A 119 4.02 6.15 -15.08
CA ALA A 119 3.97 4.94 -15.92
C ALA A 119 3.77 3.63 -15.15
N GLY A 120 4.00 3.61 -13.83
CA GLY A 120 3.95 2.36 -13.06
C GLY A 120 2.56 1.74 -13.04
N ARG A 121 2.44 0.46 -13.41
CA ARG A 121 1.19 -0.31 -13.38
C ARG A 121 0.98 -0.98 -12.02
N LEU A 122 2.07 -1.40 -11.39
CA LEU A 122 2.10 -1.94 -10.03
C LEU A 122 3.10 -1.12 -9.21
N LEU A 123 2.65 -0.54 -8.10
CA LEU A 123 3.48 0.31 -7.27
C LEU A 123 3.58 -0.24 -5.85
N ARG A 124 4.79 -0.14 -5.27
CA ARG A 124 5.00 -0.21 -3.82
C ARG A 124 5.23 1.21 -3.30
N VAL A 125 4.43 1.62 -2.33
CA VAL A 125 4.48 2.96 -1.76
C VAL A 125 4.74 2.85 -0.27
N THR A 126 5.79 3.52 0.21
CA THR A 126 6.01 3.72 1.64
C THR A 126 5.70 5.17 2.00
N GLY A 127 4.94 5.36 3.07
CA GLY A 127 4.46 6.68 3.44
C GLY A 127 3.82 6.72 4.81
N LYS A 128 3.29 7.89 5.18
CA LYS A 128 2.59 8.10 6.44
C LYS A 128 1.08 7.97 6.27
N LEU A 129 0.44 7.28 7.19
CA LEU A 129 -1.00 7.12 7.19
C LEU A 129 -1.67 8.36 7.79
N GLN A 130 -2.62 8.94 7.08
CA GLN A 130 -3.44 10.08 7.52
C GLN A 130 -4.92 9.75 7.41
N ARG A 131 -5.69 10.25 8.37
CA ARG A 131 -7.14 10.06 8.44
C ARG A 131 -7.81 11.43 8.38
N ALA A 132 -8.69 11.63 7.42
CA ALA A 132 -9.48 12.85 7.29
C ALA A 132 -10.87 12.49 6.76
N ASP A 133 -11.92 13.03 7.39
CA ASP A 133 -13.32 12.88 6.96
C ASP A 133 -13.75 11.42 6.68
N GLY A 134 -13.27 10.49 7.50
CA GLY A 134 -13.57 9.06 7.35
C GLY A 134 -12.80 8.32 6.25
N VAL A 135 -11.91 9.02 5.53
CA VAL A 135 -11.06 8.44 4.48
C VAL A 135 -9.63 8.29 5.00
N ILE A 136 -9.01 7.14 4.71
CA ILE A 136 -7.60 6.87 5.00
C ILE A 136 -6.77 7.16 3.74
N HIS A 137 -5.71 7.94 3.91
CA HIS A 137 -4.73 8.25 2.89
C HIS A 137 -3.32 7.81 3.33
N VAL A 138 -2.49 7.42 2.36
CA VAL A 138 -1.04 7.27 2.56
C VAL A 138 -0.34 8.44 1.87
N ILE A 139 0.33 9.28 2.66
CA ILE A 139 1.17 10.36 2.15
C ILE A 139 2.49 9.76 1.71
N ALA A 140 2.73 9.72 0.40
CA ALA A 140 3.89 9.05 -0.16
C ALA A 140 5.21 9.72 0.26
N GLU A 141 6.17 8.90 0.67
CA GLU A 141 7.56 9.32 0.95
C GLU A 141 8.55 8.63 0.01
N GLN A 142 8.27 7.37 -0.34
CA GLN A 142 9.04 6.55 -1.28
C GLN A 142 8.05 5.82 -2.20
N ILE A 143 8.35 5.82 -3.50
CA ILE A 143 7.55 5.14 -4.51
C ILE A 143 8.48 4.27 -5.35
N GLU A 144 8.11 3.01 -5.51
CA GLU A 144 8.85 2.02 -6.28
C GLU A 144 7.93 1.45 -7.35
N ASP A 145 8.42 1.47 -8.59
CA ASP A 145 7.77 0.82 -9.70
C ASP A 145 8.16 -0.67 -9.70
N ILE A 146 7.21 -1.50 -9.29
CA ILE A 146 7.35 -2.96 -9.24
C ILE A 146 6.57 -3.63 -10.38
N SER A 147 6.19 -2.87 -11.42
CA SER A 147 5.56 -3.40 -12.64
C SER A 147 6.33 -4.55 -13.31
N PRO A 148 7.67 -4.64 -13.25
CA PRO A 148 8.38 -5.82 -13.77
C PRO A 148 7.94 -7.15 -13.15
N MET A 149 7.36 -7.15 -11.93
CA MET A 149 6.80 -8.36 -11.34
C MET A 149 5.57 -8.88 -12.10
N LEU A 150 4.80 -7.99 -12.74
CA LEU A 150 3.69 -8.39 -13.61
C LEU A 150 4.20 -9.06 -14.90
N ASP A 151 5.34 -8.61 -15.41
CA ASP A 151 5.92 -9.17 -16.63
C ASP A 151 6.41 -10.61 -16.40
N LEU A 152 6.80 -10.96 -15.18
CA LEU A 152 7.13 -12.34 -14.80
C LEU A 152 5.91 -13.28 -14.91
N LEU A 153 4.73 -12.83 -14.50
CA LEU A 153 3.50 -13.63 -14.59
C LEU A 153 3.13 -13.91 -16.06
N LEU A 154 3.37 -12.95 -16.95
CA LEU A 154 3.12 -13.11 -18.38
C LEU A 154 4.14 -14.04 -19.05
N ALA A 155 5.39 -14.01 -18.58
CA ALA A 155 6.45 -14.90 -19.07
C ALA A 155 6.21 -16.38 -18.71
N GLU A 156 5.53 -16.65 -17.59
CA GLU A 156 5.15 -18.01 -17.18
C GLU A 156 4.00 -18.56 -18.04
N GLN A 157 2.96 -17.77 -18.30
CA GLN A 157 1.82 -18.18 -19.16
C GLN A 157 2.25 -18.53 -20.58
N SER A 158 3.22 -17.80 -21.13
CA SER A 158 3.75 -18.08 -22.48
C SER A 158 4.57 -19.36 -22.59
N ARG A 159 4.92 -20.02 -21.47
CA ARG A 159 5.50 -21.37 -21.46
C ARG A 159 4.44 -22.48 -21.49
N GLU A 160 3.25 -22.23 -20.95
CA GLU A 160 2.13 -23.20 -20.95
C GLU A 160 1.44 -23.26 -22.32
N ASP A 161 1.42 -22.15 -23.06
CA ASP A 161 0.95 -22.09 -24.46
C ASP A 161 1.98 -22.60 -25.49
N ASP A 162 3.12 -23.14 -25.05
CA ASP A 162 4.11 -23.76 -25.93
C ASP A 162 3.58 -25.12 -26.43
N PRO A 163 3.39 -25.33 -27.75
CA PRO A 163 2.90 -26.59 -28.30
C PRO A 163 3.84 -27.78 -28.00
N ALA A 164 5.08 -27.53 -27.56
CA ALA A 164 5.97 -28.58 -27.06
C ALA A 164 5.49 -29.23 -25.74
N PHE A 165 4.65 -28.54 -24.96
CA PHE A 165 4.06 -29.03 -23.71
C PHE A 165 2.57 -29.39 -23.84
N ALA A 166 1.98 -29.25 -25.04
CA ALA A 166 0.62 -29.72 -25.28
C ALA A 166 0.54 -31.25 -25.04
N PRO A 167 -0.52 -31.76 -24.39
CA PRO A 167 -0.73 -33.19 -24.31
C PRO A 167 -0.74 -33.77 -25.72
N PRO A 168 -0.10 -34.92 -25.96
CA PRO A 168 -0.05 -35.53 -27.29
C PRO A 168 -1.48 -35.71 -27.81
N PRO A 169 -1.74 -35.43 -29.10
CA PRO A 169 -3.07 -35.60 -29.66
C PRO A 169 -3.50 -37.05 -29.46
N ASP A 170 -4.73 -37.25 -28.96
CA ASP A 170 -5.33 -38.57 -28.78
C ASP A 170 -5.31 -39.31 -30.11
N MET A 171 -4.39 -40.27 -30.25
CA MET A 171 -4.40 -41.21 -31.37
C MET A 171 -5.38 -42.32 -30.98
N GLY A 172 -6.63 -42.17 -31.46
CA GLY A 172 -7.71 -43.13 -31.24
C GLY A 172 -7.46 -44.52 -31.78
#